data_AF-X0VFW9-F1
#
_entry.id   AF-X0VFW9-F1
#
_cell.length_a   1.000
_cell.length_b   1.000
_cell.length_c   1.000
_cell.angle_alpha   90.00
_cell.angle_beta   90.00
_cell.angle_gamma   90.00
#
_symmetry.space_group_name_H-M   'P 1'
#
loop_
_entity.id
_entity.type
_entity.pdbx_description
1 polymer ?
#
loop_
_entity_poly.entity_id
_entity_poly.type
_entity_poly.pdbx_seq_one_letter_code
_entity_poly.pdbx_strand_id
1 'polypeptide(L)'
;EQAGERLDSAADVVDRHLDGVAWLRQGRNRTFYAIGGTWRALAKLHMASSDYPLRVMHGYAVPRTEMIEFCQQVRRSRKGTGLVGLDNIARPRRETLPYGAVVMERLLERLRPKRVMFSIFGIREGLLYSYLSASERHNDPLLSFCDDYAHMSSRSVRHARELTIWTDRIWRLAEVDETPEERRLRHAACLLSDTGWRAHPDYRGEQSLNVLAHAGLTGIDHPGRFFLALSVYFRHAGRDEMRGEELSARLSKCVSRRYLERAQLIAAA
;
A
#
# COMPACT_ATOMS: atom_id res chain seq x y z
N GLU A 1 -18.51 14.32 22.05
CA GLU A 1 -18.55 14.74 23.47
C GLU A 1 -17.97 16.14 23.67
N GLN A 2 -16.64 16.35 23.63
CA GLN A 2 -16.04 17.68 23.93
C GLN A 2 -16.48 18.82 22.99
N ALA A 3 -16.85 18.53 21.74
CA ALA A 3 -17.34 19.52 20.79
C ALA A 3 -18.85 19.82 20.92
N GLY A 4 -19.58 19.12 21.80
CA GLY A 4 -21.03 19.26 21.94
C GLY A 4 -21.81 18.91 20.66
N GLU A 5 -21.35 17.89 19.92
CA GLU A 5 -21.93 17.42 18.64
C GLU A 5 -21.98 18.46 17.51
N ARG A 6 -21.25 19.58 17.66
CA ARG A 6 -21.08 20.57 16.61
C ARG A 6 -19.74 20.35 15.91
N LEU A 7 -19.78 20.18 14.59
CA LEU A 7 -18.57 19.99 13.79
C LEU A 7 -17.69 21.24 13.76
N ASP A 8 -18.31 22.44 13.78
CA ASP A 8 -17.61 23.71 13.71
C ASP A 8 -16.73 23.98 14.95
N SER A 9 -17.18 23.58 16.14
CA SER A 9 -16.39 23.68 17.38
C SER A 9 -15.33 22.58 17.52
N ALA A 10 -15.40 21.51 16.72
CA ALA A 10 -14.44 20.42 16.80
C ALA A 10 -13.03 20.87 16.39
N ALA A 11 -12.93 21.81 15.43
CA ALA A 11 -11.65 22.35 15.00
C ALA A 11 -10.91 23.05 16.15
N ASP A 12 -11.57 23.94 16.90
CA ASP A 12 -10.95 24.68 18.00
C ASP A 12 -10.50 23.76 19.13
N VAL A 13 -11.29 22.72 19.42
CA VAL A 13 -10.93 21.70 20.43
C VAL A 13 -9.68 20.93 20.00
N VAL A 14 -9.63 20.48 18.75
CA VAL A 14 -8.47 19.78 18.19
C VAL A 14 -7.25 20.68 18.20
N ASP A 15 -7.39 21.92 17.75
CA ASP A 15 -6.30 22.89 17.69
C ASP A 15 -5.68 23.13 19.07
N ARG A 16 -6.52 23.33 20.09
CA ARG A 16 -6.06 23.48 21.49
C ARG A 16 -5.24 22.30 21.98
N HIS A 17 -5.67 21.07 21.67
CA HIS A 17 -4.94 19.86 22.07
C HIS A 17 -3.64 19.69 21.28
N LEU A 18 -3.65 19.97 19.98
CA LEU A 18 -2.47 19.82 19.12
C LEU A 18 -1.40 20.89 19.42
N ASP A 19 -1.79 22.10 19.81
CA ASP A 19 -0.85 23.17 20.16
C ASP A 19 -0.03 22.84 21.41
N GLY A 20 -0.54 21.97 22.29
CA GLY A 20 0.19 21.41 23.43
C GLY A 20 1.26 20.36 23.06
N VAL A 21 1.33 19.91 21.81
CA VAL A 21 2.21 18.81 21.39
C VAL A 21 3.44 19.32 20.66
N ALA A 22 4.50 19.62 21.44
CA ALA A 22 5.72 20.25 20.93
C ALA A 22 6.44 19.47 19.81
N TRP A 23 6.38 18.14 19.83
CA TRP A 23 7.12 17.28 18.89
C TRP A 23 6.46 17.17 17.50
N LEU A 24 5.24 17.68 17.28
CA LEU A 24 4.56 17.57 15.98
C LEU A 24 5.38 18.14 14.82
N ARG A 25 6.13 19.22 15.06
CA ARG A 25 6.96 19.85 14.01
C ARG A 25 8.09 18.94 13.51
N GLN A 26 8.48 17.93 14.29
CA GLN A 26 9.51 16.94 13.92
C GLN A 26 9.00 15.96 12.83
N GLY A 27 7.70 15.94 12.56
CA GLY A 27 7.10 15.14 11.48
C GLY A 27 7.22 15.75 10.08
N ARG A 28 7.76 16.96 9.96
CA ARG A 28 7.81 17.71 8.69
C ARG A 28 8.55 16.93 7.61
N ASN A 29 8.00 16.93 6.39
CA ASN A 29 8.54 16.26 5.20
C ASN A 29 8.74 14.73 5.33
N ARG A 30 8.24 14.11 6.41
CA ARG A 30 8.24 12.65 6.61
C ARG A 30 6.91 12.04 6.16
N THR A 31 6.78 10.73 6.26
CA THR A 31 5.50 10.03 6.09
C THR A 31 4.74 10.04 7.40
N PHE A 32 3.45 10.42 7.35
CA PHE A 32 2.55 10.25 8.48
C PHE A 32 1.82 8.90 8.36
N TYR A 33 1.95 8.03 9.37
CA TYR A 33 1.29 6.73 9.37
C TYR A 33 -0.06 6.82 10.08
N ALA A 34 -1.13 6.77 9.31
CA ALA A 34 -2.50 6.85 9.80
C ALA A 34 -2.98 5.45 10.25
N ILE A 35 -3.19 5.31 11.55
CA ILE A 35 -3.65 4.08 12.21
C ILE A 35 -5.06 4.31 12.78
N GLY A 36 -5.89 3.27 12.80
CA GLY A 36 -7.19 3.29 13.50
C GLY A 36 -8.41 3.25 12.59
N GLY A 37 -9.54 2.83 13.15
CA GLY A 37 -10.73 2.52 12.36
C GLY A 37 -11.33 3.70 11.58
N THR A 38 -11.28 4.91 12.14
CA THR A 38 -11.87 6.10 11.51
C THR A 38 -11.08 6.53 10.27
N TRP A 39 -9.75 6.60 10.37
CA TRP A 39 -8.89 6.93 9.23
C TRP A 39 -8.85 5.81 8.18
N ARG A 40 -9.01 4.55 8.59
CA ARG A 40 -9.23 3.44 7.65
C ARG A 40 -10.53 3.60 6.84
N ALA A 41 -11.60 4.10 7.45
CA ALA A 41 -12.83 4.41 6.72
C ALA A 41 -12.65 5.60 5.77
N LEU A 42 -11.89 6.62 6.18
CA LEU A 42 -11.52 7.75 5.33
C LEU A 42 -10.71 7.32 4.11
N ALA A 43 -9.74 6.43 4.27
CA ALA A 43 -8.97 5.86 3.17
C ALA A 43 -9.86 5.08 2.18
N LYS A 44 -10.80 4.26 2.68
CA LYS A 44 -11.75 3.54 1.81
C LYS A 44 -12.60 4.49 0.98
N LEU A 45 -13.06 5.58 1.60
CA LEU A 45 -13.84 6.59 0.90
C LEU A 45 -13.00 7.31 -0.16
N HIS A 46 -11.75 7.63 0.18
CA HIS A 46 -10.81 8.26 -0.74
C HIS A 46 -10.55 7.36 -1.95
N MET A 47 -10.21 6.08 -1.73
CA MET A 47 -10.02 5.10 -2.80
C MET A 47 -11.23 4.99 -3.72
N ALA A 48 -12.45 5.01 -3.16
CA ALA A 48 -13.67 4.94 -3.95
C ALA A 48 -13.90 6.22 -4.76
N SER A 49 -13.61 7.39 -4.17
CA SER A 49 -13.80 8.70 -4.80
C SER A 49 -12.79 8.95 -5.92
N SER A 50 -11.56 8.43 -5.79
CA SER A 50 -10.49 8.56 -6.77
C SER A 50 -10.44 7.41 -7.79
N ASP A 51 -11.44 6.52 -7.80
CA ASP A 51 -11.44 5.25 -8.56
C ASP A 51 -10.09 4.50 -8.50
N TYR A 52 -9.56 4.37 -7.29
CA TYR A 52 -8.26 3.74 -7.07
C TYR A 52 -8.32 2.24 -7.40
N PRO A 53 -7.36 1.70 -8.19
CA PRO A 53 -7.53 0.38 -8.81
C PRO A 53 -7.39 -0.79 -7.84
N LEU A 54 -6.79 -0.57 -6.66
CA LEU A 54 -6.60 -1.62 -5.67
C LEU A 54 -7.21 -1.26 -4.32
N ARG A 55 -8.24 -2.00 -3.91
CA ARG A 55 -8.94 -1.81 -2.61
C ARG A 55 -8.20 -2.48 -1.44
N VAL A 56 -6.87 -2.39 -1.42
CA VAL A 56 -6.01 -2.86 -0.31
C VAL A 56 -5.60 -1.65 0.51
N MET A 57 -5.75 -1.74 1.83
CA MET A 57 -5.57 -0.60 2.72
C MET A 57 -4.14 -0.38 3.19
N HIS A 58 -3.42 -1.46 3.48
CA HIS A 58 -2.06 -1.37 4.01
C HIS A 58 -1.11 -0.87 2.93
N GLY A 59 -0.38 0.21 3.23
CA GLY A 59 0.57 0.80 2.29
C GLY A 59 -0.07 1.75 1.27
N TYR A 60 -1.38 1.98 1.35
CA TYR A 60 -2.03 3.05 0.58
C TYR A 60 -1.52 4.40 1.06
N ALA A 61 -1.05 5.22 0.12
CA ALA A 61 -0.47 6.52 0.43
C ALA A 61 -1.07 7.63 -0.42
N VAL A 62 -1.32 8.78 0.21
CA VAL A 62 -1.91 9.97 -0.41
C VAL A 62 -1.01 11.18 -0.10
N PRO A 63 -0.69 12.04 -1.09
CA PRO A 63 -0.02 13.31 -0.86
C PRO A 63 -0.73 14.14 0.21
N ARG A 64 0.04 14.91 1.00
CA ARG A 64 -0.53 15.73 2.08
C ARG A 64 -1.64 16.67 1.60
N THR A 65 -1.40 17.37 0.49
CA THR A 65 -2.32 18.40 -0.03
C THR A 65 -3.66 17.78 -0.44
N GLU A 66 -3.60 16.70 -1.21
CA GLU A 66 -4.78 15.91 -1.63
C GLU A 66 -5.56 15.38 -0.42
N MET A 67 -4.86 14.86 0.60
CA MET A 67 -5.52 14.37 1.81
C MET A 67 -6.20 15.50 2.62
N ILE A 68 -5.60 16.69 2.68
CA ILE A 68 -6.22 17.86 3.34
C ILE A 68 -7.50 18.28 2.59
N GLU A 69 -7.43 18.38 1.27
CA GLU A 69 -8.56 18.74 0.41
C GLU A 69 -9.72 17.74 0.57
N PHE A 70 -9.39 16.46 0.58
CA PHE A 70 -10.39 15.41 0.79
C PHE A 70 -11.01 15.46 2.19
N CYS A 71 -10.22 15.72 3.24
CA CYS A 71 -10.76 15.93 4.58
C CYS A 71 -11.76 17.10 4.62
N GLN A 72 -11.44 18.21 3.95
CA GLN A 72 -12.33 19.38 3.85
C GLN A 72 -13.62 19.06 3.09
N GLN A 73 -13.53 18.27 2.01
CA GLN A 73 -14.71 17.79 1.27
C GLN A 73 -15.61 16.94 2.18
N VAL A 74 -15.04 15.98 2.92
CA VAL A 74 -15.78 15.13 3.86
C VAL A 74 -16.44 15.98 4.95
N ARG A 75 -15.72 16.96 5.51
CA ARG A 75 -16.24 17.89 6.53
C ARG A 75 -17.45 18.71 6.03
N ARG A 76 -17.40 19.17 4.78
CA ARG A 76 -18.47 19.99 4.17
C ARG A 76 -19.70 19.18 3.77
N SER A 77 -19.57 17.87 3.60
CA SER A 77 -20.69 17.01 3.22
C SER A 77 -21.72 16.89 4.34
N ARG A 78 -22.94 17.40 4.13
CA ARG A 78 -24.05 17.23 5.09
C ARG A 78 -24.53 15.78 5.04
N LYS A 79 -24.47 15.06 6.16
CA LYS A 79 -24.86 13.63 6.24
C LYS A 79 -24.20 12.74 5.17
N GLY A 80 -23.05 13.15 4.63
CA GLY A 80 -22.32 12.44 3.57
C GLY A 80 -22.94 12.50 2.17
N THR A 81 -23.91 13.38 1.91
CA THR A 81 -24.46 13.56 0.55
C THR A 81 -23.36 13.93 -0.45
N GLY A 82 -23.28 13.20 -1.57
CA GLY A 82 -22.30 13.44 -2.63
C GLY A 82 -20.93 12.76 -2.45
N LEU A 83 -20.72 11.98 -1.38
CA LEU A 83 -19.49 11.20 -1.19
C LEU A 83 -19.61 9.81 -1.85
N VAL A 84 -18.87 9.60 -2.94
CA VAL A 84 -18.80 8.30 -3.63
C VAL A 84 -18.22 7.24 -2.69
N GLY A 85 -18.91 6.10 -2.59
CA GLY A 85 -18.48 4.97 -1.76
C GLY A 85 -18.84 5.08 -0.28
N LEU A 86 -19.63 6.09 0.13
CA LEU A 86 -20.15 6.19 1.50
C LEU A 86 -20.97 4.96 1.90
N ASP A 87 -21.64 4.32 0.95
CA ASP A 87 -22.43 3.11 1.18
C ASP A 87 -21.57 1.92 1.63
N ASN A 88 -20.28 1.91 1.29
CA ASN A 88 -19.32 0.90 1.73
C ASN A 88 -18.85 1.11 3.19
N ILE A 89 -19.28 2.18 3.85
CA ILE A 89 -18.95 2.51 5.23
C ILE A 89 -20.13 2.11 6.13
N ALA A 90 -19.84 1.38 7.21
CA ALA A 90 -20.84 1.00 8.21
C ALA A 90 -21.51 2.25 8.81
N ARG A 91 -22.84 2.21 8.99
CA ARG A 91 -23.64 3.36 9.44
C ARG A 91 -23.07 4.12 10.66
N PRO A 92 -22.66 3.46 11.76
CA PRO A 92 -22.13 4.17 12.94
C PRO A 92 -20.86 4.97 12.64
N ARG A 93 -20.06 4.53 11.65
CA ARG A 93 -18.84 5.23 11.26
C ARG A 93 -19.13 6.48 10.43
N ARG A 94 -20.27 6.55 9.74
CA ARG A 94 -20.63 7.72 8.91
C ARG A 94 -20.82 8.98 9.75
N GLU A 95 -21.34 8.85 10.97
CA GLU A 95 -21.55 9.97 11.89
C GLU A 95 -20.23 10.50 12.48
N THR A 96 -19.28 9.60 12.76
CA THR A 96 -17.97 9.95 13.34
C THR A 96 -16.93 10.37 12.32
N LEU A 97 -17.12 10.04 11.03
CA LEU A 97 -16.16 10.28 9.96
C LEU A 97 -15.80 11.77 9.77
N PRO A 98 -16.76 12.73 9.79
CA PRO A 98 -16.44 14.16 9.66
C PRO A 98 -15.53 14.65 10.78
N TYR A 99 -15.72 14.19 12.02
CA TYR A 99 -14.85 14.53 13.14
C TYR A 99 -13.44 13.96 12.94
N GLY A 100 -13.34 12.71 12.48
CA GLY A 100 -12.05 12.10 12.14
C GLY A 100 -11.31 12.83 11.02
N ALA A 101 -12.06 13.38 10.05
CA ALA A 101 -11.52 14.21 8.97
C ALA A 101 -10.98 15.55 9.49
N VAL A 102 -11.69 16.22 10.42
CA VAL A 102 -11.20 17.44 11.10
C VAL A 102 -9.88 17.16 11.83
N VAL A 103 -9.82 16.07 12.60
CA VAL A 103 -8.58 15.70 13.31
C VAL A 103 -7.42 15.47 12.33
N MET A 104 -7.67 14.72 11.24
CA MET A 104 -6.65 14.49 10.21
C MET A 104 -6.20 15.80 9.56
N GLU A 105 -7.13 16.63 9.10
CA GLU A 105 -6.85 17.94 8.49
C GLU A 105 -5.95 18.80 9.38
N ARG A 106 -6.37 19.07 10.61
CA ARG A 106 -5.65 19.91 11.56
C ARG A 106 -4.28 19.35 11.93
N LEU A 107 -4.18 18.02 12.02
CA LEU A 107 -2.90 17.34 12.26
C LEU A 107 -1.96 17.52 11.07
N LEU A 108 -2.43 17.35 9.83
CA LEU A 108 -1.60 17.49 8.62
C LEU A 108 -1.16 18.95 8.38
N GLU A 109 -1.95 19.94 8.80
CA GLU A 109 -1.58 21.36 8.77
C GLU A 109 -0.37 21.67 9.67
N ARG A 110 -0.33 21.07 10.87
CA ARG A 110 0.74 21.25 11.87
C ARG A 110 1.96 20.37 11.62
N LEU A 111 1.73 19.08 11.35
CA LEU A 111 2.77 18.07 11.15
C LEU A 111 3.52 18.30 9.83
N ARG A 112 2.84 18.79 8.79
CA ARG A 112 3.38 19.05 7.43
C ARG A 112 4.17 17.86 6.84
N PRO A 113 3.61 16.64 6.82
CA PRO A 113 4.28 15.49 6.20
C PRO A 113 4.32 15.63 4.68
N LYS A 114 5.15 14.83 4.02
CA LYS A 114 5.14 14.71 2.54
C LYS A 114 3.89 13.97 2.07
N ARG A 115 3.48 12.93 2.80
CA ARG A 115 2.35 12.07 2.47
C ARG A 115 1.76 11.42 3.72
N VAL A 116 0.53 10.95 3.61
CA VAL A 116 -0.14 10.08 4.60
C VAL A 116 -0.12 8.66 4.07
N MET A 117 0.27 7.70 4.89
CA MET A 117 0.21 6.27 4.57
C MET A 117 -0.69 5.56 5.58
N PHE A 118 -1.62 4.75 5.10
CA PHE A 118 -2.56 4.04 5.95
C PHE A 118 -2.04 2.66 6.34
N SER A 119 -2.23 2.29 7.60
CA SER A 119 -1.86 0.98 8.12
C SER A 119 -3.07 0.23 8.67
N ILE A 120 -3.14 -1.06 8.35
CA ILE A 120 -4.10 -1.98 9.00
C ILE A 120 -3.58 -2.47 10.36
N PHE A 121 -2.28 -2.34 10.61
CA PHE A 121 -1.65 -2.68 11.88
C PHE A 121 -1.78 -1.55 12.88
N GLY A 122 -1.91 -1.92 14.14
CA GLY A 122 -1.96 -0.98 15.25
C GLY A 122 -1.30 -1.55 16.49
N ILE A 123 -1.88 -1.22 17.65
CA ILE A 123 -1.31 -1.55 18.96
C ILE A 123 -1.17 -3.07 19.15
N ARG A 124 -2.17 -3.86 18.71
CA ARG A 124 -2.15 -5.32 18.85
C ARG A 124 -0.95 -5.94 18.13
N GLU A 125 -0.73 -5.57 16.87
CA GLU A 125 0.40 -6.08 16.10
C GLU A 125 1.73 -5.51 16.60
N GLY A 126 1.76 -4.27 17.10
CA GLY A 126 2.94 -3.69 17.76
C GLY A 126 3.32 -4.44 19.04
N LEU A 127 2.34 -4.89 19.83
CA LEU A 127 2.58 -5.73 21.00
C LEU A 127 3.16 -7.09 20.59
N LEU A 128 2.57 -7.76 19.59
CA LEU A 128 3.13 -9.01 19.05
C LEU A 128 4.56 -8.83 18.53
N TYR A 129 4.83 -7.74 17.81
CA TYR A 129 6.17 -7.39 17.33
C TYR A 129 7.18 -7.18 18.48
N SER A 130 6.73 -6.67 19.63
CA SER A 130 7.60 -6.51 20.81
C SER A 130 8.05 -7.84 21.42
N TYR A 131 7.29 -8.92 21.23
CA TYR A 131 7.66 -10.26 21.67
C TYR A 131 8.61 -11.02 20.73
N LEU A 132 8.81 -10.54 19.51
CA LEU A 132 9.79 -11.14 18.60
C LEU A 132 11.21 -11.04 19.16
N SER A 133 12.08 -11.97 18.79
CA SER A 133 13.51 -11.86 19.02
C SER A 133 14.11 -10.70 18.23
N ALA A 134 15.30 -10.23 18.62
CA ALA A 134 16.02 -9.22 17.86
C ALA A 134 16.34 -9.68 16.42
N SER A 135 16.61 -10.98 16.24
CA SER A 135 16.86 -11.57 14.92
C SER A 135 15.62 -11.51 14.03
N GLU A 136 14.45 -11.91 14.54
CA GLU A 136 13.20 -11.85 13.77
C GLU A 136 12.81 -10.43 13.41
N ARG A 137 13.04 -9.46 14.31
CA ARG A 137 12.80 -8.04 14.02
C ARG A 137 13.70 -7.47 12.93
N HIS A 138 14.88 -8.07 12.70
CA HIS A 138 15.82 -7.65 11.67
C HIS A 138 15.49 -8.25 10.30
N ASN A 139 14.69 -9.32 10.26
CA ASN A 139 14.26 -9.91 9.01
C ASN A 139 13.43 -8.92 8.19
N ASP A 140 13.65 -8.94 6.88
CA ASP A 140 12.83 -8.17 5.96
C ASP A 140 11.42 -8.79 5.89
N PRO A 141 10.36 -8.08 6.28
CA PRO A 141 9.02 -8.65 6.36
C PRO A 141 8.44 -9.02 4.97
N LEU A 142 8.86 -8.32 3.90
CA LEU A 142 8.42 -8.66 2.54
C LEU A 142 9.11 -9.93 2.08
N LEU A 143 10.44 -10.01 2.19
CA LEU A 143 11.19 -11.17 1.72
C LEU A 143 10.84 -12.41 2.54
N SER A 144 10.61 -12.26 3.85
CA SER A 144 10.13 -13.35 4.71
C SER A 144 8.78 -13.88 4.23
N PHE A 145 7.80 -12.99 3.98
CA PHE A 145 6.51 -13.39 3.43
C PHE A 145 6.66 -14.07 2.06
N CYS A 146 7.48 -13.52 1.16
CA CYS A 146 7.67 -14.07 -0.18
C CYS A 146 8.33 -15.45 -0.16
N ASP A 147 9.30 -15.67 0.73
CA ASP A 147 9.98 -16.96 0.89
C ASP A 147 9.03 -18.01 1.50
N ASP A 148 8.27 -17.66 2.54
CA ASP A 148 7.23 -18.53 3.12
C ASP A 148 6.16 -18.88 2.08
N TYR A 149 5.70 -17.89 1.32
CA TYR A 149 4.70 -18.09 0.29
C TYR A 149 5.21 -18.96 -0.86
N ALA A 150 6.47 -18.79 -1.26
CA ALA A 150 7.14 -19.65 -2.22
C ALA A 150 7.27 -21.09 -1.69
N HIS A 151 7.62 -21.26 -0.42
CA HIS A 151 7.70 -22.58 0.22
C HIS A 151 6.37 -23.34 0.15
N MET A 152 5.25 -22.64 0.38
CA MET A 152 3.92 -23.26 0.33
C MET A 152 3.41 -23.53 -1.10
N SER A 153 3.76 -22.67 -2.06
CA SER A 153 3.01 -22.59 -3.33
C SER A 153 3.81 -22.91 -4.58
N SER A 154 5.13 -22.68 -4.57
CA SER A 154 5.99 -22.91 -5.75
C SER A 154 6.25 -24.41 -5.99
N ARG A 155 6.72 -24.77 -7.19
CA ARG A 155 7.20 -26.14 -7.46
C ARG A 155 8.52 -26.43 -6.76
N SER A 156 9.37 -25.42 -6.61
CA SER A 156 10.67 -25.51 -5.98
C SER A 156 11.08 -24.16 -5.39
N VAL A 157 10.99 -24.05 -4.06
CA VAL A 157 11.50 -22.86 -3.34
C VAL A 157 13.01 -22.71 -3.51
N ARG A 158 13.73 -23.82 -3.65
CA ARG A 158 15.17 -23.82 -3.95
C ARG A 158 15.45 -23.11 -5.27
N HIS A 159 14.69 -23.43 -6.33
CA HIS A 159 14.84 -22.77 -7.62
C HIS A 159 14.54 -21.28 -7.53
N ALA A 160 13.51 -20.89 -6.76
CA ALA A 160 13.17 -19.48 -6.57
C ALA A 160 14.30 -18.68 -5.87
N ARG A 161 15.00 -19.30 -4.90
CA ARG A 161 16.21 -18.74 -4.27
C ARG A 161 17.43 -18.75 -5.20
N GLU A 162 17.58 -19.77 -6.04
CA GLU A 162 18.64 -19.78 -7.07
C GLU A 162 18.43 -18.66 -8.09
N LEU A 163 17.18 -18.33 -8.42
CA LEU A 163 16.82 -17.24 -9.31
C LEU A 163 17.22 -15.86 -8.77
N THR A 164 17.13 -15.62 -7.45
CA THR A 164 17.62 -14.35 -6.85
C THR A 164 19.13 -14.20 -7.03
N ILE A 165 19.89 -15.28 -6.81
CA ILE A 165 21.35 -15.31 -6.95
C ILE A 165 21.75 -15.15 -8.42
N TRP A 166 21.03 -15.81 -9.33
CA TRP A 166 21.31 -15.76 -10.75
C TRP A 166 21.02 -14.37 -11.33
N THR A 167 19.89 -13.76 -10.97
CA THR A 167 19.55 -12.38 -11.39
C THR A 167 20.52 -11.35 -10.82
N ASP A 168 21.05 -11.54 -9.59
CA ASP A 168 22.13 -10.70 -9.03
C ASP A 168 23.42 -10.73 -9.87
N ARG A 169 23.71 -11.83 -10.56
CA ARG A 169 24.87 -11.92 -11.46
C ARG A 169 24.57 -11.22 -12.78
N ILE A 170 23.40 -11.42 -13.36
CA ILE A 170 23.02 -10.77 -14.62
C ILE A 170 22.97 -9.26 -14.46
N TRP A 171 22.36 -8.75 -13.39
CA TRP A 171 22.27 -7.29 -13.16
C TRP A 171 23.64 -6.65 -13.09
N ARG A 172 24.61 -7.32 -12.44
CA ARG A 172 25.99 -6.84 -12.40
C ARG A 172 26.68 -6.90 -13.76
N LEU A 173 26.55 -8.01 -14.48
CA LEU A 173 27.19 -8.21 -15.79
C LEU A 173 26.63 -7.27 -16.87
N ALA A 174 25.33 -7.01 -16.83
CA ALA A 174 24.64 -6.11 -17.74
C ALA A 174 24.63 -4.65 -17.25
N GLU A 175 25.37 -4.35 -16.18
CA GLU A 175 25.52 -3.00 -15.59
C GLU A 175 24.18 -2.29 -15.35
N VAL A 176 23.20 -3.07 -14.88
CA VAL A 176 21.85 -2.59 -14.64
C VAL A 176 21.81 -1.79 -13.34
N ASP A 177 21.69 -0.48 -13.46
CA ASP A 177 21.48 0.40 -12.30
C ASP A 177 20.20 0.04 -11.54
N GLU A 178 20.33 -0.25 -10.24
CA GLU A 178 19.21 -0.49 -9.34
C GLU A 178 19.48 0.10 -7.96
N THR A 179 18.44 0.66 -7.36
CA THR A 179 18.46 1.08 -5.96
C THR A 179 18.33 -0.14 -5.02
N PRO A 180 18.65 -0.02 -3.73
CA PRO A 180 18.44 -1.11 -2.76
C PRO A 180 16.99 -1.60 -2.70
N GLU A 181 16.00 -0.71 -2.85
CA GLU A 181 14.58 -1.09 -2.89
C GLU A 181 14.24 -1.85 -4.18
N GLU A 182 14.78 -1.44 -5.33
CA GLU A 182 14.56 -2.16 -6.59
C GLU A 182 15.17 -3.56 -6.56
N ARG A 183 16.36 -3.71 -5.98
CA ARG A 183 16.98 -5.02 -5.74
C ARG A 183 16.10 -5.89 -4.83
N ARG A 184 15.61 -5.32 -3.73
CA ARG A 184 14.72 -6.00 -2.80
C ARG A 184 13.43 -6.46 -3.48
N LEU A 185 12.80 -5.62 -4.28
CA LEU A 185 11.61 -5.97 -5.06
C LEU A 185 11.91 -7.04 -6.12
N ARG A 186 13.07 -6.97 -6.79
CA ARG A 186 13.51 -8.01 -7.73
C ARG A 186 13.66 -9.36 -7.04
N HIS A 187 14.25 -9.40 -5.85
CA HIS A 187 14.37 -10.62 -5.05
C HIS A 187 13.00 -11.18 -4.66
N ALA A 188 12.09 -10.33 -4.18
CA ALA A 188 10.71 -10.72 -3.91
C ALA A 188 10.01 -11.28 -5.16
N ALA A 189 10.19 -10.65 -6.33
CA ALA A 189 9.62 -11.14 -7.59
C ALA A 189 10.17 -12.52 -8.00
N CYS A 190 11.46 -12.78 -7.78
CA CYS A 190 12.05 -14.11 -8.03
C CYS A 190 11.41 -15.19 -7.15
N LEU A 191 11.25 -14.90 -5.84
CA LEU A 191 10.61 -15.80 -4.89
C LEU A 191 9.15 -16.12 -5.30
N LEU A 192 8.43 -15.11 -5.77
CA LEU A 192 7.02 -15.23 -6.19
C LEU A 192 6.82 -15.75 -7.62
N SER A 193 7.89 -15.90 -8.41
CA SER A 193 7.82 -16.14 -9.86
C SER A 193 6.99 -17.37 -10.25
N ASP A 194 6.98 -18.39 -9.40
CA ASP A 194 6.38 -19.69 -9.68
C ASP A 194 5.17 -20.03 -8.81
N THR A 195 4.62 -19.09 -8.05
CA THR A 195 3.56 -19.41 -7.08
C THR A 195 2.20 -19.69 -7.73
N GLY A 196 2.01 -19.30 -8.99
CA GLY A 196 0.76 -19.50 -9.75
C GLY A 196 0.72 -20.73 -10.65
N TRP A 197 1.72 -21.62 -10.60
CA TRP A 197 1.94 -22.67 -11.63
C TRP A 197 0.76 -23.64 -11.85
N ARG A 198 -0.10 -23.85 -10.84
CA ARG A 198 -1.28 -24.73 -10.91
C ARG A 198 -2.44 -24.17 -11.73
N ALA A 199 -2.43 -22.86 -12.00
CA ALA A 199 -3.42 -22.24 -12.85
C ALA A 199 -3.30 -22.75 -14.29
N HIS A 200 -4.44 -22.83 -14.99
CA HIS A 200 -4.47 -23.07 -16.43
C HIS A 200 -3.59 -22.04 -17.15
N PRO A 201 -2.75 -22.43 -18.13
CA PRO A 201 -1.80 -21.54 -18.79
C PRO A 201 -2.39 -20.18 -19.21
N ASP A 202 -3.55 -20.20 -19.89
CA ASP A 202 -4.24 -19.01 -20.39
C ASP A 202 -4.67 -18.01 -19.29
N TYR A 203 -4.80 -18.47 -18.05
CA TYR A 203 -5.23 -17.65 -16.92
C TYR A 203 -4.11 -17.40 -15.90
N ARG A 204 -2.95 -18.01 -16.09
CA ARG A 204 -1.89 -18.04 -15.06
C ARG A 204 -1.37 -16.65 -14.74
N GLY A 205 -1.17 -15.81 -15.75
CA GLY A 205 -0.74 -14.42 -15.55
C GLY A 205 -1.75 -13.64 -14.73
N GLU A 206 -3.01 -13.62 -15.18
CA GLU A 206 -4.07 -12.84 -14.55
C GLU A 206 -4.41 -13.32 -13.13
N GLN A 207 -4.46 -14.64 -12.91
CA GLN A 207 -4.69 -15.21 -11.58
C GLN A 207 -3.53 -14.90 -10.63
N SER A 208 -2.28 -15.02 -11.08
CA SER A 208 -1.11 -14.67 -10.27
C SER A 208 -1.12 -13.19 -9.91
N LEU A 209 -1.43 -12.31 -10.86
CA LEU A 209 -1.58 -10.89 -10.62
C LEU A 209 -2.64 -10.60 -9.56
N ASN A 210 -3.83 -11.20 -9.70
CA ASN A 210 -4.92 -11.01 -8.75
C ASN A 210 -4.55 -11.49 -7.34
N VAL A 211 -3.95 -12.67 -7.23
CA VAL A 211 -3.50 -13.21 -5.93
C VAL A 211 -2.47 -12.29 -5.27
N LEU A 212 -1.43 -11.89 -6.00
CA LEU A 212 -0.35 -11.07 -5.44
C LEU A 212 -0.79 -9.63 -5.15
N ALA A 213 -1.61 -9.03 -6.03
CA ALA A 213 -2.17 -7.70 -5.81
C ALA A 213 -3.03 -7.65 -4.55
N HIS A 214 -3.71 -8.74 -4.17
CA HIS A 214 -4.56 -8.80 -2.98
C HIS A 214 -3.91 -9.49 -1.76
N ALA A 215 -2.70 -10.04 -1.91
CA ALA A 215 -2.00 -10.77 -0.85
C ALA A 215 -1.70 -9.88 0.38
N GLY A 216 -1.57 -10.51 1.55
CA GLY A 216 -1.21 -9.87 2.83
C GLY A 216 0.23 -9.38 2.91
N LEU A 217 0.83 -8.92 1.82
CA LEU A 217 2.19 -8.39 1.76
C LEU A 217 2.36 -7.22 2.73
N THR A 218 3.44 -7.24 3.51
CA THR A 218 3.81 -6.21 4.48
C THR A 218 5.19 -5.64 4.18
N GLY A 219 5.50 -4.45 4.71
CA GLY A 219 6.77 -3.78 4.43
C GLY A 219 6.93 -3.34 2.97
N ILE A 220 5.82 -3.08 2.28
CA ILE A 220 5.78 -2.65 0.89
C ILE A 220 4.67 -1.62 0.69
N ASP A 221 4.90 -0.64 -0.18
CA ASP A 221 3.88 0.31 -0.61
C ASP A 221 3.15 -0.20 -1.86
N HIS A 222 2.12 0.52 -2.30
CA HIS A 222 1.36 0.10 -3.48
C HIS A 222 2.20 0.05 -4.77
N PRO A 223 3.07 1.03 -5.09
CA PRO A 223 3.97 0.91 -6.23
C PRO A 223 4.81 -0.36 -6.22
N GLY A 224 5.41 -0.74 -5.08
CA GLY A 224 6.14 -2.00 -4.97
C GLY A 224 5.23 -3.22 -5.16
N ARG A 225 4.04 -3.22 -4.55
CA ARG A 225 3.06 -4.29 -4.71
C ARG A 225 2.64 -4.49 -6.17
N PHE A 226 2.39 -3.39 -6.88
CA PHE A 226 2.05 -3.40 -8.30
C PHE A 226 3.22 -3.92 -9.13
N PHE A 227 4.44 -3.51 -8.82
CA PHE A 227 5.65 -4.05 -9.44
C PHE A 227 5.73 -5.58 -9.31
N LEU A 228 5.51 -6.14 -8.11
CA LEU A 228 5.55 -7.59 -7.90
C LEU A 228 4.46 -8.31 -8.69
N ALA A 229 3.22 -7.82 -8.62
CA ALA A 229 2.08 -8.40 -9.31
C ALA A 229 2.28 -8.37 -10.84
N LEU A 230 2.78 -7.25 -11.38
CA LEU A 230 3.08 -7.08 -12.80
C LEU A 230 4.27 -7.93 -13.25
N SER A 231 5.32 -8.08 -12.42
CA SER A 231 6.49 -8.90 -12.74
C SER A 231 6.08 -10.37 -12.97
N VAL A 232 5.24 -10.91 -12.07
CA VAL A 232 4.76 -12.29 -12.22
C VAL A 232 3.72 -12.41 -13.33
N TYR A 233 2.90 -11.38 -13.56
CA TYR A 233 2.00 -11.32 -14.71
C TYR A 233 2.76 -11.41 -16.04
N PHE A 234 3.72 -10.53 -16.29
CA PHE A 234 4.49 -10.50 -17.54
C PHE A 234 5.29 -11.78 -17.76
N ARG A 235 5.71 -12.45 -16.67
CA ARG A 235 6.38 -13.74 -16.76
C ARG A 235 5.51 -14.83 -17.40
N HIS A 236 4.19 -14.76 -17.22
CA HIS A 236 3.27 -15.81 -17.69
C HIS A 236 2.42 -15.39 -18.89
N ALA A 237 2.05 -14.11 -19.00
CA ALA A 237 1.27 -13.56 -20.11
C ALA A 237 2.14 -12.94 -21.22
N GLY A 238 3.42 -12.68 -20.97
CA GLY A 238 4.27 -11.95 -21.90
C GLY A 238 4.00 -10.43 -21.90
N ARG A 239 4.73 -9.69 -22.75
CA ARG A 239 4.77 -8.21 -22.72
C ARG A 239 3.59 -7.53 -23.40
N ASP A 240 2.98 -8.19 -24.37
CA ASP A 240 2.00 -7.59 -25.29
C ASP A 240 0.54 -7.89 -24.90
N GLU A 241 0.31 -8.76 -23.90
CA GLU A 241 -1.04 -9.23 -23.52
C GLU A 241 -1.78 -8.33 -22.53
N MET A 242 -1.50 -7.03 -22.45
CA MET A 242 -2.30 -6.13 -21.60
C MET A 242 -3.56 -5.67 -22.33
N ARG A 243 -4.73 -6.13 -21.88
CA ARG A 243 -6.03 -5.73 -22.44
C ARG A 243 -6.73 -4.68 -21.56
N GLY A 244 -7.07 -3.54 -22.19
CA GLY A 244 -8.12 -2.60 -21.75
C GLY A 244 -8.31 -2.37 -20.25
N GLU A 245 -9.43 -2.87 -19.73
CA GLU A 245 -9.94 -2.63 -18.35
C GLU A 245 -9.44 -3.65 -17.31
N GLU A 246 -8.60 -4.61 -17.71
CA GLU A 246 -8.06 -5.60 -16.80
C GLU A 246 -7.24 -4.94 -15.68
N LEU A 247 -7.18 -5.60 -14.53
CA LEU A 247 -6.45 -5.10 -13.37
C LEU A 247 -4.98 -4.83 -13.75
N SER A 248 -4.38 -5.64 -14.61
CA SER A 248 -3.03 -5.44 -15.18
C SER A 248 -2.85 -4.03 -15.78
N ALA A 249 -3.77 -3.60 -16.64
CA ALA A 249 -3.74 -2.31 -17.32
C ALA A 249 -4.03 -1.13 -16.37
N ARG A 250 -4.86 -1.33 -15.33
CA ARG A 250 -5.09 -0.30 -14.31
C ARG A 250 -3.87 -0.13 -13.39
N LEU A 251 -3.23 -1.23 -12.99
CA LEU A 251 -2.03 -1.20 -12.14
C LEU A 251 -0.84 -0.60 -12.88
N SER A 252 -0.67 -0.90 -14.18
CA SER A 252 0.44 -0.36 -14.98
C SER A 252 0.39 1.16 -15.10
N LYS A 253 -0.80 1.76 -15.14
CA LYS A 253 -1.00 3.22 -15.10
C LYS A 253 -0.64 3.87 -13.76
N CYS A 254 -0.56 3.09 -12.68
CA CYS A 254 -0.25 3.58 -11.34
C CYS A 254 1.20 3.37 -10.91
N VAL A 255 2.05 2.79 -11.76
CA VAL A 255 3.49 2.63 -11.51
C VAL A 255 4.31 3.55 -12.41
N SER A 256 5.53 3.86 -11.99
CA SER A 256 6.45 4.62 -12.83
C SER A 256 6.88 3.80 -14.04
N ARG A 257 7.25 4.49 -15.13
CA ARG A 257 7.84 3.85 -16.31
C ARG A 257 9.04 2.96 -15.94
N ARG A 258 9.90 3.42 -15.04
CA ARG A 258 11.05 2.65 -14.54
C ARG A 258 10.63 1.34 -13.87
N TYR A 259 9.58 1.35 -13.04
CA TYR A 259 9.08 0.13 -12.40
C TYR A 259 8.47 -0.83 -13.44
N LEU A 260 7.75 -0.31 -14.43
CA LEU A 260 7.18 -1.13 -15.49
C LEU A 260 8.25 -1.82 -16.34
N GLU A 261 9.27 -1.07 -16.79
CA GLU A 261 10.40 -1.60 -17.55
C GLU A 261 11.18 -2.64 -16.74
N ARG A 262 11.40 -2.39 -15.45
CA ARG A 262 12.07 -3.34 -14.54
C ARG A 262 11.23 -4.61 -14.34
N ALA A 263 9.92 -4.49 -14.20
CA ALA A 263 9.01 -5.64 -14.06
C ALA A 263 9.04 -6.52 -15.32
N GLN A 264 9.07 -5.92 -16.50
CA GLN A 264 9.20 -6.65 -17.78
C GLN A 264 10.59 -7.24 -18.00
N LEU A 265 11.64 -6.62 -17.44
CA LEU A 265 13.00 -7.12 -17.51
C LEU A 265 13.17 -8.36 -16.63
N ILE A 266 12.73 -8.30 -15.37
CA ILE A 266 12.81 -9.45 -14.46
C ILE A 266 11.91 -10.60 -14.91
N ALA A 267 10.76 -10.31 -15.52
CA ALA A 267 9.86 -11.32 -16.08
C ALA A 267 10.49 -12.16 -17.21
N ALA A 268 11.47 -11.60 -17.91
CA ALA A 268 12.18 -12.27 -19.01
C ALA A 268 13.40 -13.09 -18.53
N ALA A 269 13.74 -12.98 -17.24
CA ALA A 269 14.85 -13.69 -16.60
C ALA A 269 14.35 -15.03 -16.04
#